data_AF-A0A523TNS2-F1
#
_entry.id   AF-A0A523TNS2-F1
#
_cell.length_a   1.000
_cell.length_b   1.000
_cell.length_c   1.000
_cell.angle_alpha   90.00
_cell.angle_beta   90.00
_cell.angle_gamma   90.00
#
_symmetry.space_group_name_H-M   'P 1'
#
loop_
_entity.id
_entity.type
_entity.pdbx_description
1 polymer ?
#
loop_
_entity_poly.entity_id
_entity_poly.type
_entity_poly.pdbx_seq_one_letter_code
_entity_poly.pdbx_strand_id
1 'polypeptide(L)'
;AQRLRLEKEFRMKRDAWEVEHQLDEVVDEDDIAGVVAQWTGIPVNQVMETEAEKLLQMEERLHERIIGQDEAIHALSDAIRRARAGLKDPRRPIGSFIFLGSSGVGKTEMAKALAEFLFDEDDALVRIDMSEYREQHSVSRLFGAPPGYVGYEEGGQLTEAIRRRPYRVILFDEIEKAHPEVWNTLLQILDDGRLTDGQGRIVDFRNTVLIMTSNLGTEFVTRSGTLGFQRSGEGAENEGEAKIERALKDTFRPEFLNRIDEVIIFSKLTLEDMVEIVSLQMEQVRERLEDHGLKVTLSDAARNWLAQEGLDPDFGARPLMRAIQKHVESPLSVKILQGEFKEGGQVLVDYVEDEGVVFRPIEDSTPIEIDEEVSA
;
A
#
# COMPACT_ATOMS: atom_id res chain seq x y z
N ALA A 1 51.89 1.98 46.25
CA ALA A 1 52.25 0.54 46.26
C ALA A 1 51.04 -0.37 46.50
N GLN A 2 50.28 -0.19 47.59
CA GLN A 2 49.15 -1.07 47.93
C GLN A 2 47.99 -1.02 46.93
N ARG A 3 47.64 0.16 46.41
CA ARG A 3 46.62 0.33 45.35
C ARG A 3 46.93 -0.47 44.08
N LEU A 4 48.17 -0.37 43.58
CA LEU A 4 48.63 -1.11 42.40
C LEU A 4 48.56 -2.64 42.61
N ARG A 5 48.85 -3.11 43.83
CA ARG A 5 48.74 -4.53 44.18
C ARG A 5 47.27 -4.98 44.19
N LEU A 6 46.37 -4.19 44.77
CA LEU A 6 44.93 -4.45 44.80
C LEU A 6 44.31 -4.43 43.40
N GLU A 7 44.68 -3.46 42.55
CA GLU A 7 44.23 -3.40 41.15
C GLU A 7 44.69 -4.64 40.35
N LYS A 8 45.93 -5.10 40.57
CA LYS A 8 46.45 -6.31 39.92
C LYS A 8 45.75 -7.58 40.40
N GLU A 9 45.49 -7.69 41.70
CA GLU A 9 44.78 -8.82 42.29
C GLU A 9 43.30 -8.86 41.86
N PHE A 10 42.65 -7.70 41.77
CA PHE A 10 41.30 -7.57 41.24
C PHE A 10 41.22 -8.05 39.79
N ARG A 11 42.10 -7.57 38.90
CA ARG A 11 42.14 -8.04 37.50
C ARG A 11 42.35 -9.54 37.40
N MET A 12 43.32 -10.10 38.11
CA MET A 12 43.58 -11.54 38.05
C MET A 12 42.39 -12.38 38.53
N LYS A 13 41.69 -11.95 39.59
CA LYS A 13 40.49 -12.64 40.08
C LYS A 13 39.31 -12.47 39.13
N ARG A 14 39.16 -11.30 38.53
CA ARG A 14 38.12 -10.99 37.55
C ARG A 14 38.32 -11.81 36.27
N ASP A 15 39.50 -11.77 35.67
CA ASP A 15 39.81 -12.50 34.43
C ASP A 15 39.66 -14.03 34.63
N ALA A 16 40.01 -14.55 35.82
CA ALA A 16 39.77 -15.96 36.16
C ALA A 16 38.28 -16.29 36.31
N TRP A 17 37.49 -15.40 36.91
CA TRP A 17 36.06 -15.55 37.07
C TRP A 17 35.32 -15.47 35.72
N GLU A 18 35.75 -14.57 34.82
CA GLU A 18 35.23 -14.42 33.45
C GLU A 18 35.41 -15.72 32.63
N VAL A 19 36.62 -16.29 32.65
CA VAL A 19 36.91 -17.55 31.94
C VAL A 19 36.14 -18.73 32.54
N GLU A 20 35.99 -18.78 33.87
CA GLU A 20 35.23 -19.83 34.55
C GLU A 20 33.73 -19.79 34.22
N HIS A 21 33.16 -18.59 34.02
CA HIS A 21 31.73 -18.42 33.78
C HIS A 21 31.36 -18.26 32.29
N GLN A 22 32.34 -18.30 31.38
CA GLN A 22 32.13 -18.13 29.93
C GLN A 22 31.30 -16.89 29.60
N LEU A 23 31.49 -15.81 30.36
CA LEU A 23 30.76 -14.57 30.16
C LEU A 23 31.53 -13.70 29.17
N ASP A 24 30.89 -13.36 28.06
CA ASP A 24 31.37 -12.28 27.19
C ASP A 24 30.97 -10.94 27.83
N GLU A 25 31.93 -10.02 28.03
CA GLU A 25 31.65 -8.68 28.57
C GLU A 25 30.98 -7.76 27.51
N VAL A 26 30.92 -8.21 26.26
CA VAL A 26 30.35 -7.48 25.14
C VAL A 26 28.99 -8.08 24.82
N VAL A 27 27.95 -7.28 25.01
CA VAL A 27 26.60 -7.62 24.53
C VAL A 27 26.59 -7.42 23.02
N ASP A 28 26.32 -8.50 22.28
CA ASP A 28 26.15 -8.44 20.83
C ASP A 28 24.66 -8.39 20.41
N GLU A 29 24.42 -8.34 19.11
CA GLU A 29 23.05 -8.29 18.57
C GLU A 29 22.26 -9.58 18.87
N ASP A 30 22.94 -10.72 18.92
CA ASP A 30 22.35 -12.03 19.20
C ASP A 30 21.90 -12.16 20.65
N ASP A 31 22.66 -11.58 21.59
CA ASP A 31 22.29 -11.49 23.01
C ASP A 31 20.99 -10.67 23.20
N ILE A 32 20.89 -9.52 22.53
CA ILE A 32 19.70 -8.66 22.59
C ILE A 32 18.51 -9.38 21.95
N ALA A 33 18.71 -9.97 20.77
CA ALA A 33 17.70 -10.76 20.08
C ALA A 33 17.18 -11.91 20.96
N GLY A 34 18.07 -12.60 21.68
CA GLY A 34 17.74 -13.66 22.63
C GLY A 34 16.85 -13.17 23.79
N VAL A 35 17.17 -12.02 24.37
CA VAL A 35 16.35 -11.42 25.46
C VAL A 35 14.97 -10.98 24.95
N VAL A 36 14.92 -10.33 23.78
CA VAL A 36 13.65 -9.92 23.16
C VAL A 36 12.80 -11.13 22.80
N ALA A 37 13.41 -12.19 22.27
CA ALA A 37 12.73 -13.45 21.97
C ALA A 37 12.24 -14.14 23.24
N GLN A 38 13.00 -14.09 24.34
CA GLN A 38 12.57 -14.62 25.64
C GLN A 38 11.35 -13.87 26.20
N TRP A 39 11.29 -12.55 26.01
CA TRP A 39 10.17 -11.72 26.49
C TRP A 39 8.92 -11.82 25.62
N THR A 40 9.10 -11.87 24.30
CA THR A 40 8.00 -11.84 23.33
C THR A 40 7.58 -13.23 22.84
N GLY A 41 8.44 -14.24 22.99
CA GLY A 41 8.28 -15.56 22.40
C GLY A 41 8.65 -15.65 20.91
N ILE A 42 9.13 -14.54 20.31
CA ILE A 42 9.36 -14.42 18.86
C ILE A 42 10.87 -14.41 18.57
N PRO A 43 11.42 -15.39 17.82
CA PRO A 43 12.84 -15.44 17.49
C PRO A 43 13.24 -14.33 16.50
N VAL A 44 13.85 -13.26 17.02
CA VAL A 44 14.15 -12.04 16.26
C VAL A 44 15.03 -12.29 15.02
N ASN A 45 16.06 -13.14 15.13
CA ASN A 45 16.97 -13.43 14.01
C ASN A 45 16.26 -14.17 12.85
N GLN A 46 15.38 -15.12 13.16
CA GLN A 46 14.57 -15.79 12.14
C GLN A 46 13.58 -14.82 11.50
N VAL A 47 12.98 -13.93 12.30
CA VAL A 47 12.11 -12.86 11.77
C VAL A 47 12.88 -11.94 10.83
N MET A 48 14.11 -11.54 11.16
CA MET A 48 14.93 -10.66 10.31
C MET A 48 15.36 -11.33 8.99
N GLU A 49 15.81 -12.59 9.01
CA GLU A 49 16.14 -13.33 7.77
C GLU A 49 14.91 -13.47 6.86
N THR A 50 13.75 -13.81 7.44
CA THR A 50 12.50 -13.89 6.68
C THR A 50 12.02 -12.52 6.16
N GLU A 51 12.28 -11.44 6.90
CA GLU A 51 11.93 -10.07 6.49
C GLU A 51 12.79 -9.61 5.31
N ALA A 52 14.09 -9.93 5.32
CA ALA A 52 14.98 -9.60 4.20
C ALA A 52 14.57 -10.31 2.92
N GLU A 53 14.28 -11.61 2.97
CA GLU A 53 13.77 -12.37 1.82
C GLU A 53 12.43 -11.82 1.32
N LYS A 54 11.50 -11.49 2.24
CA LYS A 54 10.23 -10.85 1.92
C LYS A 54 10.44 -9.55 1.13
N LEU A 55 11.35 -8.68 1.60
CA LEU A 55 11.66 -7.40 0.96
C LEU A 55 12.35 -7.52 -0.42
N LEU A 56 13.08 -8.61 -0.66
CA LEU A 56 13.67 -8.90 -1.98
C LEU A 56 12.62 -9.30 -3.02
N GLN A 57 11.47 -9.81 -2.58
CA GLN A 57 10.33 -10.18 -3.42
C GLN A 57 9.22 -9.12 -3.42
N MET A 58 9.50 -7.92 -2.91
CA MET A 58 8.49 -6.90 -2.68
C MET A 58 7.72 -6.51 -3.95
N GLU A 59 8.41 -6.32 -5.07
CA GLU A 59 7.77 -5.98 -6.34
C GLU A 59 6.78 -7.06 -6.80
N GLU A 60 7.19 -8.33 -6.78
CA GLU A 60 6.35 -9.47 -7.18
C GLU A 60 5.09 -9.56 -6.31
N ARG A 61 5.27 -9.44 -4.98
CA ARG A 61 4.18 -9.49 -4.01
C ARG A 61 3.21 -8.32 -4.15
N LEU A 62 3.71 -7.13 -4.50
CA LEU A 62 2.86 -5.97 -4.77
C LEU A 62 2.10 -6.11 -6.10
N HIS A 63 2.71 -6.72 -7.12
CA HIS A 63 2.07 -6.98 -8.41
C HIS A 63 0.93 -7.99 -8.35
N GLU A 64 0.88 -8.86 -7.33
CA GLU A 64 -0.29 -9.73 -7.08
C GLU A 64 -1.60 -8.92 -6.94
N ARG A 65 -1.50 -7.68 -6.45
CA ARG A 65 -2.65 -6.80 -6.17
C ARG A 65 -2.68 -5.53 -7.02
N ILE A 66 -1.51 -5.04 -7.45
CA ILE A 66 -1.35 -3.80 -8.21
C ILE A 66 -0.96 -4.13 -9.65
N ILE A 67 -1.88 -3.87 -10.57
CA ILE A 67 -1.67 -4.07 -11.99
C ILE A 67 -1.02 -2.84 -12.62
N GLY A 68 -0.02 -3.09 -13.46
CA GLY A 68 0.83 -2.07 -14.07
C GLY A 68 1.62 -1.30 -13.01
N GLN A 69 1.88 -0.02 -13.28
CA GLN A 69 2.59 0.88 -12.35
C GLN A 69 3.99 0.39 -11.95
N ASP A 70 4.69 -0.28 -12.85
CA ASP A 70 5.99 -0.92 -12.57
C ASP A 70 7.02 0.06 -12.01
N GLU A 71 7.11 1.27 -12.59
CA GLU A 71 8.01 2.32 -12.13
C GLU A 71 7.68 2.77 -10.69
N ALA A 72 6.39 2.85 -10.36
CA ALA A 72 5.94 3.26 -9.04
C ALA A 72 6.24 2.19 -7.98
N ILE A 73 6.01 0.92 -8.31
CA ILE A 73 6.29 -0.23 -7.45
C ILE A 73 7.80 -0.35 -7.23
N HIS A 74 8.60 -0.18 -8.28
CA HIS A 74 10.06 -0.25 -8.19
C HIS A 74 10.63 0.87 -7.30
N ALA A 75 10.23 2.12 -7.54
CA ALA A 75 10.69 3.27 -6.74
C ALA A 75 10.29 3.14 -5.26
N LEU A 76 9.07 2.68 -4.99
CA LEU A 76 8.59 2.42 -3.63
C LEU A 76 9.42 1.32 -2.94
N SER A 77 9.63 0.20 -3.63
CA SER A 77 10.35 -0.96 -3.10
C SER A 77 11.81 -0.62 -2.80
N ASP A 78 12.47 0.13 -3.67
CA ASP A 78 13.84 0.62 -3.44
C ASP A 78 13.94 1.55 -2.23
N ALA A 79 12.99 2.48 -2.07
CA ALA A 79 12.98 3.38 -0.92
C ALA A 79 12.78 2.62 0.40
N ILE A 80 11.89 1.64 0.43
CA ILE A 80 11.66 0.80 1.62
C ILE A 80 12.87 -0.09 1.93
N ARG A 81 13.48 -0.72 0.92
CA ARG A 81 14.71 -1.51 1.10
C ARG A 81 15.86 -0.66 1.64
N ARG A 82 16.05 0.56 1.13
CA ARG A 82 17.07 1.50 1.66
C ARG A 82 16.86 1.79 3.15
N ALA A 83 15.61 1.99 3.57
CA ALA A 83 15.29 2.22 4.97
C ALA A 83 15.56 0.99 5.84
N ARG A 84 15.17 -0.20 5.39
CA ARG A 84 15.33 -1.46 6.13
C ARG A 84 16.78 -1.96 6.17
N ALA A 85 17.58 -1.65 5.17
CA ALA A 85 19.03 -1.90 5.15
C ALA A 85 19.84 -0.95 6.07
N GLY A 86 19.18 -0.08 6.84
CA GLY A 86 19.85 0.86 7.74
C GLY A 86 20.58 2.01 7.02
N LEU A 87 20.32 2.22 5.73
CA LEU A 87 20.94 3.29 4.93
C LEU A 87 20.24 4.65 5.10
N LYS A 88 19.20 4.71 5.95
CA LYS A 88 18.40 5.91 6.24
C LYS A 88 18.60 6.37 7.68
N ASP A 89 18.41 7.66 7.93
CA ASP A 89 18.40 8.22 9.29
C ASP A 89 17.33 7.52 10.16
N PRO A 90 17.71 6.82 11.24
CA PRO A 90 16.79 6.08 12.11
C PRO A 90 15.86 7.00 12.93
N ARG A 91 16.06 8.32 12.88
CA ARG A 91 15.16 9.30 13.51
C ARG A 91 13.97 9.65 12.64
N ARG A 92 13.97 9.29 11.35
CA ARG A 92 12.87 9.60 10.42
C ARG A 92 11.92 8.40 10.31
N PRO A 93 10.69 8.58 9.79
CA PRO A 93 9.80 7.47 9.44
C PRO A 93 10.48 6.45 8.50
N ILE A 94 9.95 5.23 8.37
CA ILE A 94 10.48 4.20 7.46
C ILE A 94 10.53 4.74 6.02
N GLY A 95 9.45 5.39 5.58
CA GLY A 95 9.37 6.02 4.26
C GLY A 95 8.41 7.20 4.26
N SER A 96 8.71 8.23 3.47
CA SER A 96 7.80 9.33 3.18
C SER A 96 7.65 9.52 1.67
N PHE A 97 6.42 9.42 1.19
CA PHE A 97 6.11 9.34 -0.23
C PHE A 97 5.03 10.32 -0.63
N ILE A 98 5.18 10.94 -1.80
CA ILE A 98 4.08 11.63 -2.50
C ILE A 98 3.67 10.79 -3.70
N PHE A 99 2.42 10.33 -3.73
CA PHE A 99 1.83 9.62 -4.85
C PHE A 99 1.09 10.62 -5.75
N LEU A 100 1.61 10.84 -6.96
CA LEU A 100 1.01 11.69 -7.98
C LEU A 100 0.33 10.85 -9.05
N GLY A 101 -0.84 11.24 -9.51
CA GLY A 101 -1.52 10.54 -10.59
C GLY A 101 -3.00 10.90 -10.65
N SER A 102 -3.70 10.49 -11.71
CA SER A 102 -5.14 10.78 -11.82
C SER A 102 -5.95 10.00 -10.80
N SER A 103 -7.23 10.30 -10.74
CA SER A 103 -8.16 9.56 -9.90
C SER A 103 -8.28 8.12 -10.39
N GLY A 104 -8.30 7.15 -9.48
CA GLY A 104 -8.57 5.74 -9.82
C GLY A 104 -7.46 4.95 -10.50
N VAL A 105 -6.21 5.44 -10.48
CA VAL A 105 -5.03 4.73 -11.05
C VAL A 105 -4.33 3.77 -10.07
N GLY A 106 -4.83 3.64 -8.83
CA GLY A 106 -4.28 2.69 -7.86
C GLY A 106 -3.52 3.28 -6.67
N LYS A 107 -3.38 4.60 -6.52
CA LYS A 107 -2.66 5.24 -5.40
C LYS A 107 -3.06 4.72 -4.01
N THR A 108 -4.37 4.67 -3.73
CA THR A 108 -4.91 4.18 -2.45
C THR A 108 -4.75 2.67 -2.32
N GLU A 109 -4.84 1.94 -3.43
CA GLU A 109 -4.70 0.48 -3.43
C GLU A 109 -3.25 0.08 -3.17
N MET A 110 -2.30 0.80 -3.74
CA MET A 110 -0.87 0.65 -3.46
C MET A 110 -0.57 0.84 -1.97
N ALA A 111 -1.19 1.84 -1.33
CA ALA A 111 -1.02 2.07 0.11
C ALA A 111 -1.57 0.92 0.97
N LYS A 112 -2.69 0.29 0.56
CA LYS A 112 -3.23 -0.90 1.24
C LYS A 112 -2.33 -2.11 1.03
N ALA A 113 -1.94 -2.38 -0.22
CA ALA A 113 -1.05 -3.49 -0.56
C ALA A 113 0.28 -3.38 0.20
N LEU A 114 0.81 -2.15 0.34
CA LEU A 114 2.00 -1.90 1.14
C LEU A 114 1.77 -2.15 2.65
N ALA A 115 0.60 -1.76 3.18
CA ALA A 115 0.28 -1.98 4.59
C ALA A 115 0.18 -3.46 4.93
N GLU A 116 -0.53 -4.21 4.10
CA GLU A 116 -0.65 -5.67 4.18
C GLU A 116 0.73 -6.32 4.04
N PHE A 117 1.52 -5.92 3.03
CA PHE A 117 2.85 -6.48 2.81
C PHE A 117 3.82 -6.22 3.98
N LEU A 118 3.83 -5.02 4.56
CA LEU A 118 4.79 -4.66 5.60
C LEU A 118 4.39 -5.14 7.00
N PHE A 119 3.09 -5.22 7.28
CA PHE A 119 2.59 -5.43 8.63
C PHE A 119 1.65 -6.64 8.78
N ASP A 120 1.39 -7.37 7.68
CA ASP A 120 0.54 -8.58 7.64
C ASP A 120 -0.87 -8.33 8.23
N GLU A 121 -1.34 -7.08 8.16
CA GLU A 121 -2.58 -6.59 8.77
C GLU A 121 -3.26 -5.55 7.84
N ASP A 122 -4.49 -5.82 7.39
CA ASP A 122 -5.28 -4.84 6.63
C ASP A 122 -5.60 -3.57 7.45
N ASP A 123 -5.74 -3.70 8.77
CA ASP A 123 -6.00 -2.59 9.69
C ASP A 123 -4.75 -1.78 10.07
N ALA A 124 -3.60 -2.11 9.47
CA ALA A 124 -2.36 -1.34 9.58
C ALA A 124 -2.39 -0.03 8.76
N LEU A 125 -3.36 0.15 7.86
CA LEU A 125 -3.55 1.40 7.12
C LEU A 125 -4.42 2.40 7.90
N VAL A 126 -3.87 3.57 8.20
CA VAL A 126 -4.63 4.73 8.70
C VAL A 126 -4.86 5.68 7.54
N ARG A 127 -6.08 5.69 7.01
CA ARG A 127 -6.49 6.61 5.94
C ARG A 127 -7.12 7.87 6.53
N ILE A 128 -6.66 9.03 6.08
CA ILE A 128 -7.16 10.33 6.49
C ILE A 128 -7.42 11.18 5.24
N ASP A 129 -8.68 11.59 5.06
CA ASP A 129 -9.07 12.49 3.97
C ASP A 129 -8.75 13.94 4.35
N MET A 130 -7.80 14.56 3.64
CA MET A 130 -7.36 15.92 3.92
C MET A 130 -8.39 16.99 3.57
N SER A 131 -9.44 16.64 2.81
CA SER A 131 -10.58 17.53 2.59
C SER A 131 -11.38 17.81 3.87
N GLU A 132 -11.32 16.94 4.89
CA GLU A 132 -11.93 17.18 6.21
C GLU A 132 -11.12 18.17 7.08
N TYR A 133 -9.86 18.43 6.70
CA TYR A 133 -8.89 19.22 7.47
C TYR A 133 -8.54 20.56 6.80
N ARG A 134 -9.51 21.14 6.08
CA ARG A 134 -9.38 22.45 5.40
C ARG A 134 -9.37 23.65 6.35
N GLU A 135 -9.89 23.49 7.56
CA GLU A 135 -10.05 24.57 8.52
C GLU A 135 -9.12 24.37 9.72
N GLN A 136 -8.65 25.46 10.32
CA GLN A 136 -7.67 25.40 11.42
C GLN A 136 -8.17 24.55 12.61
N HIS A 137 -9.46 24.63 12.95
CA HIS A 137 -10.01 23.91 14.09
C HIS A 137 -10.16 22.40 13.84
N SER A 138 -10.28 21.95 12.57
CA SER A 138 -10.31 20.52 12.28
C SER A 138 -8.93 19.88 12.41
N VAL A 139 -7.84 20.62 12.23
CA VAL A 139 -6.46 20.15 12.47
C VAL A 139 -6.27 19.67 13.91
N SER A 140 -6.89 20.33 14.89
CA SER A 140 -6.87 19.91 16.29
C SER A 140 -7.53 18.55 16.52
N ARG A 141 -8.50 18.13 15.69
CA ARG A 141 -9.05 16.76 15.75
C ARG A 141 -8.04 15.70 15.34
N LEU A 142 -7.10 16.05 14.46
CA LEU A 142 -6.11 15.10 13.92
C LEU A 142 -4.98 14.83 14.91
N PHE A 143 -4.41 15.90 15.47
CA PHE A 143 -3.20 15.83 16.30
C PHE A 143 -3.47 16.03 17.80
N GLY A 144 -4.66 16.52 18.17
CA GLY A 144 -5.08 16.82 19.52
C GLY A 144 -5.22 18.33 19.74
N ALA A 145 -6.22 18.73 20.52
CA ALA A 145 -6.41 20.13 20.87
C ALA A 145 -5.38 20.57 21.93
N PRO A 146 -4.91 21.83 21.91
CA PRO A 146 -4.03 22.34 22.96
C PRO A 146 -4.78 22.56 24.29
N PRO A 147 -4.05 22.72 25.42
CA PRO A 147 -4.66 22.95 26.74
C PRO A 147 -5.63 24.14 26.73
N GLY A 148 -6.85 23.93 27.21
CA GLY A 148 -7.89 24.96 27.30
C GLY A 148 -8.90 24.99 26.16
N TYR A 149 -8.80 24.09 25.18
CA TYR A 149 -9.77 23.93 24.09
C TYR A 149 -10.68 22.70 24.31
N VAL A 150 -11.89 22.73 23.73
CA VAL A 150 -12.82 21.59 23.76
C VAL A 150 -12.19 20.41 23.00
N GLY A 151 -12.23 19.21 23.57
CA GLY A 151 -11.59 18.01 23.02
C GLY A 151 -10.14 17.78 23.48
N TYR A 152 -9.62 18.62 24.39
CA TYR A 152 -8.27 18.45 24.96
C TYR A 152 -8.03 17.06 25.56
N GLU A 153 -9.02 16.46 26.21
CA GLU A 153 -8.88 15.16 26.89
C GLU A 153 -8.94 13.95 25.94
N GLU A 154 -9.43 14.11 24.71
CA GLU A 154 -9.69 13.00 23.78
C GLU A 154 -8.46 12.59 22.94
N GLY A 155 -7.39 13.40 22.95
CA GLY A 155 -6.22 13.20 22.08
C GLY A 155 -6.54 13.49 20.61
N GLY A 156 -5.57 13.32 19.73
CA GLY A 156 -5.79 13.42 18.29
C GLY A 156 -6.09 12.06 17.67
N GLN A 157 -6.91 12.05 16.62
CA GLN A 157 -7.24 10.81 15.90
C GLN A 157 -5.99 10.07 15.40
N LEU A 158 -5.04 10.80 14.80
CA LEU A 158 -3.80 10.20 14.30
C LEU A 158 -2.83 9.92 15.44
N THR A 159 -2.65 10.86 16.36
CA THR A 159 -1.70 10.69 17.48
C THR A 159 -2.07 9.51 18.36
N GLU A 160 -3.35 9.28 18.65
CA GLU A 160 -3.80 8.11 19.39
C GLU A 160 -3.68 6.80 18.60
N ALA A 161 -3.96 6.81 17.29
CA ALA A 161 -3.80 5.62 16.45
C ALA A 161 -2.35 5.11 16.45
N ILE A 162 -1.38 6.04 16.29
CA ILE A 162 0.05 5.72 16.27
C ILE A 162 0.58 5.38 17.66
N ARG A 163 0.12 6.08 18.70
CA ARG A 163 0.48 5.77 20.09
C ARG A 163 0.07 4.35 20.50
N ARG A 164 -1.07 3.87 20.01
CA ARG A 164 -1.55 2.49 20.27
C ARG A 164 -0.81 1.45 19.46
N ARG A 165 -0.51 1.74 18.19
CA ARG A 165 0.25 0.85 17.30
C ARG A 165 1.18 1.69 16.40
N PRO A 166 2.49 1.69 16.67
CA PRO A 166 3.45 2.54 15.95
C PRO A 166 3.85 2.02 14.56
N TYR A 167 3.56 0.75 14.25
CA TYR A 167 3.85 0.11 12.96
C TYR A 167 2.64 0.22 12.04
N ARG A 168 2.58 1.28 11.23
CA ARG A 168 1.43 1.59 10.38
C ARG A 168 1.82 2.31 9.10
N VAL A 169 1.03 2.09 8.06
CA VAL A 169 1.02 2.98 6.88
C VAL A 169 -0.01 4.06 7.13
N ILE A 170 0.36 5.32 6.91
CA ILE A 170 -0.51 6.48 7.09
C ILE A 170 -0.71 7.12 5.72
N LEU A 171 -1.96 7.12 5.25
CA LEU A 171 -2.35 7.67 3.97
C LEU A 171 -3.08 9.00 4.16
N PHE A 172 -2.44 10.09 3.78
CA PHE A 172 -3.04 11.42 3.66
C PHE A 172 -3.58 11.61 2.24
N ASP A 173 -4.89 11.45 2.06
CA ASP A 173 -5.53 11.54 0.75
C ASP A 173 -5.80 13.01 0.38
N GLU A 174 -5.50 13.42 -0.85
CA GLU A 174 -5.68 14.79 -1.36
C GLU A 174 -4.96 15.87 -0.52
N ILE A 175 -3.67 15.67 -0.26
CA ILE A 175 -2.89 16.51 0.67
C ILE A 175 -2.93 18.00 0.34
N GLU A 176 -3.05 18.38 -0.93
CA GLU A 176 -3.15 19.77 -1.37
C GLU A 176 -4.40 20.50 -0.83
N LYS A 177 -5.41 19.78 -0.33
CA LYS A 177 -6.62 20.34 0.27
C LYS A 177 -6.45 20.65 1.76
N ALA A 178 -5.40 20.18 2.42
CA ALA A 178 -5.19 20.37 3.85
C ALA A 178 -4.88 21.83 4.21
N HIS A 179 -5.33 22.25 5.40
CA HIS A 179 -4.93 23.53 5.98
C HIS A 179 -3.41 23.61 6.20
N PRO A 180 -2.74 24.79 5.99
CA PRO A 180 -1.30 25.00 6.20
C PRO A 180 -0.70 24.44 7.50
N GLU A 181 -1.47 24.43 8.59
CA GLU A 181 -1.02 23.88 9.89
C GLU A 181 -0.79 22.35 9.87
N VAL A 182 -1.51 21.61 9.02
CA VAL A 182 -1.25 20.16 8.85
C VAL A 182 0.16 19.96 8.32
N TRP A 183 0.58 20.78 7.35
CA TRP A 183 1.91 20.72 6.75
C TRP A 183 3.02 20.99 7.76
N ASN A 184 2.84 22.02 8.60
CA ASN A 184 3.79 22.34 9.66
C ASN A 184 3.97 21.15 10.62
N THR A 185 2.88 20.47 10.93
CA THR A 185 2.89 19.30 11.81
C THR A 185 3.54 18.09 11.12
N LEU A 186 3.26 17.87 9.83
CA LEU A 186 3.90 16.82 9.04
C LEU A 186 5.40 17.04 8.88
N LEU A 187 5.87 18.28 8.69
CA LEU A 187 7.30 18.61 8.67
C LEU A 187 8.00 18.14 9.94
N GLN A 188 7.41 18.39 11.12
CA GLN A 188 7.96 17.92 12.39
C GLN A 188 8.08 16.39 12.42
N ILE A 189 7.05 15.67 11.94
CA ILE A 189 7.06 14.22 11.86
C ILE A 189 8.15 13.74 10.88
N LEU A 190 8.30 14.39 9.73
CA LEU A 190 9.27 14.02 8.70
C LEU A 190 10.73 14.27 9.12
N ASP A 191 10.96 15.26 9.98
CA ASP A 191 12.28 15.66 10.47
C ASP A 191 12.74 14.80 11.66
N ASP A 192 11.90 14.69 12.68
CA ASP A 192 12.27 14.11 13.97
C ASP A 192 11.64 12.73 14.23
N GLY A 193 10.76 12.27 13.33
CA GLY A 193 10.00 11.02 13.48
C GLY A 193 9.13 11.03 14.73
N ARG A 194 8.84 12.21 15.29
CA ARG A 194 8.13 12.38 16.56
C ARG A 194 7.23 13.57 16.51
N LEU A 195 6.10 13.47 17.19
CA LEU A 195 5.18 14.57 17.37
C LEU A 195 4.80 14.68 18.84
N THR A 196 4.75 15.90 19.36
CA THR A 196 4.15 16.16 20.66
C THR A 196 2.65 16.42 20.45
N ASP A 197 1.79 15.58 21.01
CA ASP A 197 0.34 15.77 20.93
C ASP A 197 -0.12 16.99 21.75
N GLY A 198 -1.39 17.34 21.61
CA GLY A 198 -1.99 18.45 22.35
C GLY A 198 -1.85 18.34 23.88
N GLN A 199 -1.70 17.13 24.42
CA GLN A 199 -1.55 16.84 25.86
C GLN A 199 -0.08 16.82 26.32
N GLY A 200 0.88 17.09 25.44
CA GLY A 200 2.31 17.08 25.75
C GLY A 200 2.95 15.69 25.72
N ARG A 201 2.27 14.67 25.18
CA ARG A 201 2.83 13.32 25.04
C ARG A 201 3.60 13.22 23.73
N ILE A 202 4.74 12.53 23.77
CA ILE A 202 5.54 12.27 22.57
C ILE A 202 5.02 11.01 21.89
N VAL A 203 4.62 11.14 20.63
CA VAL A 203 4.19 10.06 19.75
C VAL A 203 5.31 9.76 18.75
N ASP A 204 5.61 8.47 18.56
CA ASP A 204 6.72 8.00 17.74
C ASP A 204 6.23 7.51 16.36
N PHE A 205 6.73 8.14 15.31
CA PHE A 205 6.44 7.87 13.91
C PHE A 205 7.61 7.19 13.17
N ARG A 206 8.72 6.87 13.86
CA ARG A 206 9.90 6.26 13.22
C ARG A 206 9.61 4.92 12.56
N ASN A 207 8.60 4.20 13.05
CA ASN A 207 8.17 2.90 12.51
C ASN A 207 6.97 3.01 11.55
N THR A 208 6.68 4.21 11.05
CA THR A 208 5.55 4.45 10.14
C THR A 208 6.02 4.65 8.70
N VAL A 209 5.14 4.35 7.75
CA VAL A 209 5.28 4.78 6.35
C VAL A 209 4.25 5.87 6.07
N LEU A 210 4.69 7.03 5.63
CA LEU A 210 3.83 8.17 5.32
C LEU A 210 3.63 8.24 3.81
N ILE A 211 2.37 8.18 3.37
CA ILE A 211 1.98 8.32 1.97
C ILE A 211 1.04 9.51 1.86
N MET A 212 1.33 10.41 0.95
CA MET A 212 0.47 11.54 0.62
C MET A 212 0.02 11.41 -0.81
N THR A 213 -1.28 11.34 -1.08
CA THR A 213 -1.77 11.33 -2.45
C THR A 213 -2.04 12.76 -2.90
N SER A 214 -1.80 13.02 -4.18
CA SER A 214 -2.22 14.24 -4.82
C SER A 214 -2.63 13.99 -6.27
N ASN A 215 -3.59 14.78 -6.74
CA ASN A 215 -4.02 14.78 -8.14
C ASN A 215 -3.35 15.93 -8.92
N LEU A 216 -2.25 16.49 -8.41
CA LEU A 216 -1.47 17.52 -9.07
C LEU A 216 -0.71 16.98 -10.28
N GLY A 217 -0.62 17.79 -11.33
CA GLY A 217 0.19 17.49 -12.52
C GLY A 217 -0.34 16.34 -13.40
N THR A 218 -1.56 15.86 -13.14
CA THR A 218 -2.18 14.71 -13.84
C THR A 218 -2.39 14.96 -15.33
N GLU A 219 -2.60 16.22 -15.72
CA GLU A 219 -2.70 16.65 -17.11
C GLU A 219 -1.38 16.51 -17.88
N PHE A 220 -0.23 16.54 -17.20
CA PHE A 220 1.09 16.48 -17.83
C PHE A 220 1.58 15.04 -18.05
N VAL A 221 1.12 14.08 -17.23
CA VAL A 221 1.43 12.64 -17.37
C VAL A 221 1.01 12.12 -18.76
N THR A 222 -0.03 12.70 -19.35
CA THR A 222 -0.59 12.29 -20.65
C THR A 222 0.27 12.60 -21.89
N ARG A 223 1.20 13.57 -21.82
CA ARG A 223 1.89 14.04 -23.04
C ARG A 223 3.12 13.23 -23.44
N SER A 224 3.57 12.29 -22.61
CA SER A 224 4.73 11.45 -22.93
C SER A 224 4.35 10.17 -23.68
N GLY A 225 3.10 9.70 -23.61
CA GLY A 225 2.73 8.34 -24.05
C GLY A 225 2.17 8.16 -25.47
N THR A 226 1.45 9.12 -26.06
CA THR A 226 0.78 8.87 -27.35
C THR A 226 0.56 10.14 -28.16
N LEU A 227 1.43 10.37 -29.15
CA LEU A 227 1.10 11.10 -30.38
C LEU A 227 1.98 10.57 -31.50
N GLY A 228 1.34 9.83 -32.42
CA GLY A 228 1.98 9.36 -33.64
C GLY A 228 2.61 10.52 -34.43
N PHE A 229 3.74 10.20 -35.06
CA PHE A 229 4.47 11.04 -36.01
C PHE A 229 5.08 12.35 -35.46
N GLN A 230 5.96 12.25 -34.48
CA GLN A 230 7.24 12.99 -34.52
C GLN A 230 8.25 12.33 -33.59
N ARG A 231 9.48 12.22 -34.09
CA ARG A 231 10.62 11.48 -33.50
C ARG A 231 10.63 11.49 -31.97
N SER A 232 10.73 10.28 -31.42
CA SER A 232 11.30 9.99 -30.11
C SER A 232 12.54 10.85 -29.89
N GLY A 233 12.43 11.77 -28.95
CA GLY A 233 13.52 12.61 -28.51
C GLY A 233 13.36 12.81 -27.02
N GLU A 234 14.44 12.57 -26.28
CA GLU A 234 14.62 12.74 -24.83
C GLU A 234 14.13 14.10 -24.27
N GLY A 235 13.71 15.05 -25.11
CA GLY A 235 13.17 16.35 -24.70
C GLY A 235 11.71 16.35 -24.27
N ALA A 236 10.85 15.42 -24.72
CA ALA A 236 9.42 15.44 -24.40
C ALA A 236 9.10 14.89 -22.99
N GLU A 237 9.77 13.81 -22.57
CA GLU A 237 9.70 13.29 -21.19
C GLU A 237 10.22 14.32 -20.18
N ASN A 238 11.38 14.91 -20.46
CA ASN A 238 11.96 15.98 -19.66
C ASN A 238 11.04 17.20 -19.50
N GLU A 239 10.21 17.51 -20.52
CA GLU A 239 9.22 18.59 -20.41
C GLU A 239 8.03 18.27 -19.51
N GLY A 240 7.60 17.00 -19.47
CA GLY A 240 6.52 16.54 -18.61
C GLY A 240 6.93 16.57 -17.15
N GLU A 241 8.09 15.97 -16.85
CA GLU A 241 8.68 15.97 -15.51
C GLU A 241 8.94 17.39 -15.00
N ALA A 242 9.51 18.27 -15.84
CA ALA A 242 9.74 19.67 -15.45
C ALA A 242 8.45 20.43 -15.13
N LYS A 243 7.31 20.07 -15.74
CA LYS A 243 6.00 20.67 -15.43
C LYS A 243 5.44 20.11 -14.13
N ILE A 244 5.60 18.81 -13.88
CA ILE A 244 5.23 18.18 -12.61
C ILE A 244 6.05 18.78 -11.47
N GLU A 245 7.36 18.92 -11.64
CA GLU A 245 8.26 19.52 -10.65
C GLU A 245 7.88 20.97 -10.33
N ARG A 246 7.51 21.76 -11.34
CA ARG A 246 6.98 23.12 -11.13
C ARG A 246 5.67 23.12 -10.36
N ALA A 247 4.71 22.28 -10.75
CA ALA A 247 3.42 22.17 -10.06
C ALA A 247 3.60 21.75 -8.58
N LEU A 248 4.55 20.86 -8.31
CA LEU A 248 4.95 20.48 -6.96
C LEU A 248 5.52 21.68 -6.21
N LYS A 249 6.49 22.41 -6.77
CA LYS A 249 7.11 23.57 -6.11
C LYS A 249 6.14 24.74 -5.88
N ASP A 250 5.11 24.86 -6.73
CA ASP A 250 4.08 25.88 -6.58
C ASP A 250 3.09 25.55 -5.45
N THR A 251 2.84 24.26 -5.20
CA THR A 251 1.88 23.82 -4.17
C THR A 251 2.55 23.50 -2.84
N PHE A 252 3.68 22.82 -2.89
CA PHE A 252 4.46 22.36 -1.74
C PHE A 252 5.67 23.27 -1.55
N ARG A 253 5.92 23.66 -0.30
CA ARG A 253 7.12 24.43 0.05
C ARG A 253 8.37 23.57 -0.22
N PRO A 254 9.48 24.16 -0.72
CA PRO A 254 10.72 23.41 -0.95
C PRO A 254 11.23 22.66 0.29
N GLU A 255 11.04 23.24 1.48
CA GLU A 255 11.39 22.59 2.75
C GLU A 255 10.64 21.28 2.97
N PHE A 256 9.38 21.18 2.54
CA PHE A 256 8.58 19.95 2.62
C PHE A 256 9.07 18.90 1.65
N LEU A 257 9.27 19.29 0.39
CA LEU A 257 9.74 18.39 -0.66
C LEU A 257 11.11 17.78 -0.32
N ASN A 258 12.01 18.56 0.29
CA ASN A 258 13.32 18.08 0.74
C ASN A 258 13.27 17.04 1.87
N ARG A 259 12.09 16.80 2.48
CA ARG A 259 11.87 15.78 3.53
C ARG A 259 11.06 14.58 3.05
N ILE A 260 10.62 14.61 1.80
CA ILE A 260 10.04 13.45 1.13
C ILE A 260 11.18 12.60 0.60
N ASP A 261 11.11 11.29 0.83
CA ASP A 261 12.15 10.39 0.34
C ASP A 261 12.02 10.15 -1.16
N GLU A 262 10.79 9.96 -1.65
CA GLU A 262 10.52 9.73 -3.06
C GLU A 262 9.17 10.31 -3.50
N VAL A 263 9.14 10.91 -4.68
CA VAL A 263 7.89 11.31 -5.35
C VAL A 263 7.59 10.25 -6.40
N ILE A 264 6.47 9.55 -6.23
CA ILE A 264 6.09 8.41 -7.06
C ILE A 264 4.97 8.84 -8.00
N ILE A 265 5.22 8.69 -9.30
CA ILE A 265 4.29 9.07 -10.37
C ILE A 265 3.55 7.81 -10.84
N PHE A 266 2.23 7.87 -10.82
CA PHE A 266 1.35 6.83 -11.33
C PHE A 266 0.88 7.18 -12.75
N SER A 267 1.09 6.23 -13.65
CA SER A 267 0.68 6.29 -15.05
C SER A 267 -0.83 6.07 -15.19
N LYS A 268 -1.40 6.52 -16.31
CA LYS A 268 -2.78 6.18 -16.66
C LYS A 268 -2.87 4.69 -16.95
N LEU A 269 -3.97 4.07 -16.54
CA LEU A 269 -4.26 2.67 -16.83
C LEU A 269 -4.52 2.51 -18.33
N THR A 270 -3.86 1.52 -18.91
CA THR A 270 -4.12 1.06 -20.28
C THR A 270 -5.33 0.13 -20.30
N LEU A 271 -5.84 -0.18 -21.50
CA LEU A 271 -6.91 -1.16 -21.64
C LEU A 271 -6.43 -2.57 -21.21
N GLU A 272 -5.16 -2.89 -21.44
CA GLU A 272 -4.54 -4.16 -21.02
C GLU A 272 -4.52 -4.27 -19.49
N ASP A 273 -4.08 -3.21 -18.80
CA ASP A 273 -4.15 -3.14 -17.33
C ASP A 273 -5.59 -3.35 -16.85
N MET A 274 -6.56 -2.73 -17.52
CA MET A 274 -7.97 -2.85 -17.14
C MET A 274 -8.52 -4.27 -17.29
N VAL A 275 -8.09 -5.02 -18.31
CA VAL A 275 -8.48 -6.43 -18.49
C VAL A 275 -7.98 -7.28 -17.33
N GLU A 276 -6.75 -7.05 -16.86
CA GLU A 276 -6.19 -7.73 -15.69
C GLU A 276 -6.89 -7.29 -14.39
N ILE A 277 -7.16 -5.99 -14.22
CA ILE A 277 -7.91 -5.48 -13.06
C ILE A 277 -9.31 -6.07 -13.00
N VAL A 278 -10.02 -6.21 -14.14
CA VAL A 278 -11.32 -6.91 -14.19
C VAL A 278 -11.18 -8.34 -13.67
N SER A 279 -10.10 -9.02 -14.04
CA SER A 279 -9.85 -10.41 -13.63
C SER A 279 -9.67 -10.50 -12.11
N LEU A 280 -8.86 -9.62 -11.52
CA LEU A 280 -8.67 -9.52 -10.07
C LEU A 280 -9.98 -9.21 -9.33
N GLN A 281 -10.75 -8.23 -9.80
CA GLN A 281 -12.02 -7.86 -9.16
C GLN A 281 -13.05 -8.99 -9.24
N MET A 282 -13.05 -9.75 -10.33
CA MET A 282 -13.92 -10.90 -10.49
C MET A 282 -13.52 -12.09 -9.63
N GLU A 283 -12.26 -12.21 -9.21
CA GLU A 283 -11.87 -13.22 -8.23
C GLU A 283 -12.55 -12.97 -6.88
N GLN A 284 -12.60 -11.71 -6.42
CA GLN A 284 -13.31 -11.33 -5.20
C GLN A 284 -14.84 -11.57 -5.28
N VAL A 285 -15.40 -11.49 -6.49
CA VAL A 285 -16.80 -11.87 -6.74
C VAL A 285 -16.95 -13.39 -6.69
N ARG A 286 -16.01 -14.13 -7.27
CA ARG A 286 -16.00 -15.60 -7.28
C ARG A 286 -15.93 -16.17 -5.88
N GLU A 287 -14.98 -15.70 -5.05
CA GLU A 287 -14.84 -16.15 -3.65
C GLU A 287 -16.15 -16.03 -2.87
N ARG A 288 -16.83 -14.87 -2.97
CA ARG A 288 -18.13 -14.65 -2.31
C ARG A 288 -19.24 -15.56 -2.82
N LEU A 289 -19.20 -15.97 -4.10
CA LEU A 289 -20.21 -16.85 -4.68
C LEU A 289 -19.90 -18.33 -4.46
N GLU A 290 -18.63 -18.69 -4.30
CA GLU A 290 -18.21 -20.03 -3.91
C GLU A 290 -18.70 -20.39 -2.49
N ASP A 291 -18.73 -19.41 -1.58
CA ASP A 291 -19.37 -19.55 -0.26
C ASP A 291 -20.88 -19.88 -0.36
N HIS A 292 -21.51 -19.55 -1.49
CA HIS A 292 -22.90 -19.90 -1.83
C HIS A 292 -23.00 -21.11 -2.76
N GLY A 293 -21.91 -21.87 -2.94
CA GLY A 293 -21.86 -23.08 -3.75
C GLY A 293 -21.91 -22.84 -5.25
N LEU A 294 -21.63 -21.64 -5.74
CA LEU A 294 -21.68 -21.30 -7.16
C LEU A 294 -20.29 -20.93 -7.69
N LYS A 295 -19.87 -21.63 -8.74
CA LYS A 295 -18.62 -21.33 -9.44
C LYS A 295 -18.90 -20.42 -10.62
N VAL A 296 -18.28 -19.25 -10.64
CA VAL A 296 -18.47 -18.26 -11.71
C VAL A 296 -17.19 -18.09 -12.51
N THR A 297 -17.31 -18.23 -13.82
CA THR A 297 -16.24 -18.02 -14.79
C THR A 297 -16.61 -16.87 -15.71
N LEU A 298 -15.61 -16.09 -16.12
CA LEU A 298 -15.77 -14.95 -17.02
C LEU A 298 -15.14 -15.28 -18.36
N SER A 299 -15.89 -15.16 -19.46
CA SER A 299 -15.36 -15.27 -20.81
C SER A 299 -14.43 -14.08 -21.16
N ASP A 300 -13.57 -14.26 -22.15
CA ASP A 300 -12.70 -13.18 -22.64
C ASP A 300 -13.51 -12.03 -23.26
N ALA A 301 -14.64 -12.34 -23.93
CA ALA A 301 -15.54 -11.32 -24.48
C ALA A 301 -16.12 -10.44 -23.38
N ALA A 302 -16.63 -11.04 -22.30
CA ALA A 302 -17.17 -10.29 -21.17
C ALA A 302 -16.09 -9.52 -20.41
N ARG A 303 -14.88 -10.09 -20.29
CA ARG A 303 -13.72 -9.42 -19.67
C ARG A 303 -13.32 -8.17 -20.41
N ASN A 304 -13.15 -8.26 -21.72
CA ASN A 304 -12.80 -7.11 -22.56
C ASN A 304 -13.90 -6.05 -22.56
N TRP A 305 -15.17 -6.47 -22.59
CA TRP A 305 -16.29 -5.54 -22.52
C TRP A 305 -16.35 -4.81 -21.17
N LEU A 306 -16.19 -5.51 -20.05
CA LEU A 306 -16.13 -4.90 -18.72
C LEU A 306 -14.92 -3.97 -18.57
N ALA A 307 -13.78 -4.29 -19.19
CA ALA A 307 -12.61 -3.41 -19.20
C ALA A 307 -12.89 -2.09 -19.93
N GLN A 308 -13.58 -2.14 -21.07
CA GLN A 308 -13.98 -0.94 -21.82
C GLN A 308 -15.01 -0.10 -21.07
N GLU A 309 -16.03 -0.73 -20.49
CA GLU A 309 -17.06 -0.03 -19.69
C GLU A 309 -16.49 0.53 -18.37
N GLY A 310 -15.49 -0.15 -17.80
CA GLY A 310 -14.87 0.20 -16.52
C GLY A 310 -13.74 1.22 -16.60
N LEU A 311 -13.21 1.50 -17.80
CA LEU A 311 -12.10 2.43 -18.02
C LEU A 311 -12.62 3.83 -18.33
N ASP A 312 -12.35 4.77 -17.43
CA ASP A 312 -12.65 6.18 -17.66
C ASP A 312 -11.34 7.01 -17.76
N PRO A 313 -11.17 7.87 -18.79
CA PRO A 313 -9.96 8.67 -18.97
C PRO A 313 -9.61 9.62 -17.81
N ASP A 314 -10.60 10.05 -17.04
CA ASP A 314 -10.49 11.00 -15.92
C ASP A 314 -10.55 10.29 -14.56
N PHE A 315 -11.30 9.19 -14.45
CA PHE A 315 -11.55 8.46 -13.21
C PHE A 315 -10.86 7.10 -13.10
N GLY A 316 -10.09 6.67 -14.10
CA GLY A 316 -9.36 5.41 -14.11
C GLY A 316 -10.30 4.21 -13.94
N ALA A 317 -9.94 3.27 -13.07
CA ALA A 317 -10.73 2.06 -12.82
C ALA A 317 -11.92 2.28 -11.86
N ARG A 318 -12.17 3.50 -11.35
CA ARG A 318 -13.26 3.73 -10.38
C ARG A 318 -14.65 3.26 -10.84
N PRO A 319 -15.05 3.41 -12.12
CA PRO A 319 -16.34 2.93 -12.59
C PRO A 319 -16.47 1.40 -12.59
N LEU A 320 -15.37 0.67 -12.65
CA LEU A 320 -15.36 -0.79 -12.82
C LEU A 320 -16.20 -1.51 -11.76
N MET A 321 -16.06 -1.15 -10.49
CA MET A 321 -16.81 -1.81 -9.41
C MET A 321 -18.33 -1.62 -9.58
N ARG A 322 -18.76 -0.45 -10.08
CA ARG A 322 -20.17 -0.20 -10.41
C ARG A 322 -20.60 -0.98 -11.65
N ALA A 323 -19.73 -1.10 -12.65
CA ALA A 323 -20.01 -1.88 -13.86
C ALA A 323 -20.21 -3.37 -13.51
N ILE A 324 -19.30 -3.96 -12.71
CA ILE A 324 -19.42 -5.33 -12.21
C ILE A 324 -20.69 -5.50 -11.39
N GLN A 325 -20.98 -4.60 -10.44
CA GLN A 325 -22.18 -4.69 -9.61
C GLN A 325 -23.47 -4.63 -10.45
N LYS A 326 -23.54 -3.71 -11.41
CA LYS A 326 -24.73 -3.48 -12.24
C LYS A 326 -24.95 -4.58 -13.27
N HIS A 327 -23.89 -5.05 -13.92
CA HIS A 327 -23.98 -5.94 -15.07
C HIS A 327 -23.73 -7.41 -14.74
N VAL A 328 -23.06 -7.70 -13.62
CA VAL A 328 -22.72 -9.07 -13.20
C VAL A 328 -23.45 -9.42 -11.91
N GLU A 329 -23.15 -8.76 -10.79
CA GLU A 329 -23.67 -9.17 -9.47
C GLU A 329 -25.19 -9.04 -9.37
N SER A 330 -25.76 -7.90 -9.78
CA SER A 330 -27.20 -7.65 -9.64
C SER A 330 -28.01 -8.64 -10.49
N PRO A 331 -27.74 -8.83 -11.80
CA PRO A 331 -28.48 -9.82 -12.59
C PRO A 331 -28.26 -11.25 -12.10
N LEU A 332 -27.05 -11.61 -11.69
CA LEU A 332 -26.76 -12.95 -11.17
C LEU A 332 -27.52 -13.22 -9.87
N SER A 333 -27.61 -12.24 -8.96
CA SER A 333 -28.38 -12.37 -7.72
C SER A 333 -29.87 -12.67 -7.98
N VAL A 334 -30.48 -12.03 -8.98
CA VAL A 334 -31.87 -12.28 -9.37
C VAL A 334 -32.04 -13.71 -9.89
N LYS A 335 -31.13 -14.18 -10.75
CA LYS A 335 -31.17 -15.55 -11.31
C LYS A 335 -30.97 -16.64 -10.25
N ILE A 336 -30.08 -16.38 -9.28
CA ILE A 336 -29.88 -17.27 -8.13
C ILE A 336 -31.19 -17.36 -7.32
N LEU A 337 -31.83 -16.23 -7.00
CA LEU A 337 -33.09 -16.20 -6.25
C LEU A 337 -34.27 -16.84 -7.01
N GLN A 338 -34.25 -16.80 -8.34
CA GLN A 338 -35.22 -17.50 -9.19
C GLN A 338 -35.00 -19.01 -9.25
N GLY A 339 -33.87 -19.51 -8.74
CA GLY A 339 -33.50 -20.93 -8.80
C GLY A 339 -33.06 -21.39 -10.18
N GLU A 340 -32.60 -20.47 -11.05
CA GLU A 340 -32.07 -20.83 -12.38
C GLU A 340 -30.76 -21.61 -12.28
N PHE A 341 -30.00 -21.39 -11.21
CA PHE A 341 -28.75 -22.10 -10.92
C PHE A 341 -28.90 -22.99 -9.69
N LYS A 342 -28.47 -24.24 -9.81
CA LYS A 342 -28.45 -25.19 -8.70
C LYS A 342 -27.20 -24.99 -7.85
N GLU A 343 -27.31 -25.36 -6.58
CA GLU A 343 -26.17 -25.44 -5.65
C GLU A 343 -25.12 -26.41 -6.21
N GLY A 344 -23.86 -25.98 -6.25
CA GLY A 344 -22.75 -26.68 -6.93
C GLY A 344 -22.62 -26.38 -8.43
N GLY A 345 -23.50 -25.56 -9.01
CA GLY A 345 -23.50 -25.24 -10.43
C GLY A 345 -22.34 -24.33 -10.87
N GLN A 346 -21.96 -24.44 -12.14
CA GLN A 346 -21.02 -23.56 -12.79
C GLN A 346 -21.76 -22.58 -13.72
N VAL A 347 -21.41 -21.30 -13.65
CA VAL A 347 -21.99 -20.23 -14.48
C VAL A 347 -20.89 -19.57 -15.29
N LEU A 348 -21.09 -19.49 -16.60
CA LEU A 348 -20.30 -18.67 -17.51
C LEU A 348 -20.98 -17.30 -17.68
N VAL A 349 -20.24 -16.25 -17.34
CA VAL A 349 -20.59 -14.86 -17.66
C VAL A 349 -19.98 -14.55 -19.03
N ASP A 350 -20.87 -14.32 -20.00
CA ASP A 350 -20.51 -14.06 -21.39
C ASP A 350 -21.06 -12.72 -21.87
N TYR A 351 -20.51 -12.18 -22.96
CA TYR A 351 -20.98 -10.95 -23.58
C TYR A 351 -21.29 -11.18 -25.05
N VAL A 352 -22.50 -10.81 -25.45
CA VAL A 352 -23.00 -10.89 -26.82
C VAL A 352 -23.45 -9.48 -27.23
N GLU A 353 -22.95 -8.93 -28.33
CA GLU A 353 -23.21 -7.53 -28.75
C GLU A 353 -24.71 -7.16 -28.74
N ASP A 354 -25.58 -8.07 -29.21
CA ASP A 354 -27.02 -7.83 -29.32
C ASP A 354 -27.81 -8.05 -28.01
N GLU A 355 -27.29 -8.87 -27.09
CA GLU A 355 -28.00 -9.29 -25.85
C GLU A 355 -27.41 -8.66 -24.58
N GLY A 356 -26.20 -8.12 -24.66
CA GLY A 356 -25.42 -7.65 -23.53
C GLY A 356 -24.76 -8.79 -22.74
N VAL A 357 -24.63 -8.59 -21.42
CA VAL A 357 -24.07 -9.60 -20.52
C VAL A 357 -25.10 -10.71 -20.29
N VAL A 358 -24.72 -11.94 -20.61
CA VAL A 358 -25.55 -13.13 -20.48
C VAL A 358 -24.91 -14.15 -19.55
N PHE A 359 -25.76 -14.99 -18.93
CA PHE A 359 -25.34 -15.98 -17.95
C PHE A 359 -25.76 -17.36 -18.45
N ARG A 360 -24.80 -18.25 -18.67
CA ARG A 360 -25.05 -19.61 -19.17
C ARG A 360 -24.61 -20.64 -18.14
N PRO A 361 -25.43 -21.65 -17.82
CA PRO A 361 -24.95 -22.78 -17.03
C PRO A 361 -23.91 -23.55 -17.85
N ILE A 362 -22.78 -23.88 -17.24
CA ILE A 362 -21.83 -24.84 -17.79
C ILE A 362 -22.32 -26.20 -17.30
N GLU A 363 -23.00 -26.96 -18.16
CA GLU A 363 -23.27 -28.37 -17.88
C GLU A 363 -21.93 -29.11 -17.95
N ASP A 364 -21.55 -29.82 -16.88
CA ASP A 364 -20.42 -30.75 -16.90
C ASP A 364 -20.63 -31.71 -18.07
N SER A 365 -19.82 -31.56 -19.12
CA SER A 365 -19.93 -32.37 -20.32
C SER A 365 -19.64 -33.82 -19.95
N THR A 366 -20.68 -34.65 -20.03
CA THR A 366 -20.55 -36.11 -20.16
C THR A 366 -19.45 -36.42 -21.19
N PRO A 367 -18.55 -37.39 -20.94
CA PRO A 367 -17.53 -37.76 -21.92
C PRO A 367 -18.23 -38.16 -23.21
N ILE A 368 -17.85 -37.54 -24.33
CA ILE A 368 -18.30 -37.95 -25.65
C ILE A 368 -17.72 -39.35 -25.88
N GLU A 369 -18.54 -40.39 -25.74
CA GLU A 369 -18.23 -41.71 -26.29
C GLU A 369 -18.14 -41.54 -27.80
N ILE A 370 -16.92 -41.66 -28.32
CA ILE A 370 -16.67 -41.73 -29.75
C ILE A 370 -17.11 -43.15 -30.16
N ASP A 371 -18.28 -43.24 -30.79
CA ASP A 371 -18.73 -44.47 -31.46
C ASP A 371 -17.72 -44.81 -32.57
N GLU A 372 -16.83 -45.77 -32.31
CA GLU A 372 -16.09 -46.47 -33.36
C GLU A 372 -17.04 -47.46 -34.07
N GLU A 373 -17.94 -46.92 -34.88
CA GLU A 373 -18.48 -47.68 -36.02
C GLU A 373 -18.23 -46.89 -37.30
N VAL A 374 -17.26 -47.39 -38.10
CA VAL A 374 -17.36 -47.68 -39.54
C VAL A 374 -15.95 -47.69 -40.14
N SER A 375 -15.42 -48.89 -40.39
CA SER A 375 -15.09 -49.29 -41.76
C SER A 375 -14.93 -50.81 -41.83
N ALA A 376 -15.69 -51.38 -42.76
CA ALA A 376 -15.51 -52.69 -43.35
C ALA A 376 -14.14 -52.86 -44.03
#